data_AF-A0A953FB01-F1
#
_entry.id   AF-A0A953FB01-F1
#
_cell.length_a   1.000
_cell.length_b   1.000
_cell.length_c   1.000
_cell.angle_alpha   90.00
_cell.angle_beta   90.00
_cell.angle_gamma   90.00
#
_symmetry.space_group_name_H-M   'P 1'
#
loop_
_entity.id
_entity.type
_entity.pdbx_description
1 polymer ?
#
loop_
_entity_poly.entity_id
_entity_poly.type
_entity_poly.pdbx_seq_one_letter_code
_entity_poly.pdbx_strand_id
1 'polypeptide(L)'
;MKKIIALFLLIQTTHSYSQKGNQDTLVLHLEKYANGKISAYSYLLNSTRTGRATAYTPDGKIMFDSEISRMHGSHSVTFYHHPNGVVSKIEEHSAPDAGIQWYNTTYFYNEKGELTDKRENNYNDRVTIQTPPDYKPQAVVECAVIYSNKTYFVNNSPYDLKVTYASRGESVVNSLKSGDTLYMGNQVQAQFFEDPSKTATFSAESLSKKKKAKKIKFEFGKANVKAVSPSEKAYYYEIRAILLR
;
A
#
# COMPACT_ATOMS: atom_id res chain seq x y z
N MET A 1 -20.09 -32.94 45.28
CA MET A 1 -18.71 -33.22 45.78
C MET A 1 -17.89 -33.82 44.65
N LYS A 2 -16.55 -33.64 44.70
CA LYS A 2 -15.48 -34.46 44.07
C LYS A 2 -15.71 -34.91 42.60
N LYS A 3 -15.09 -34.26 41.60
CA LYS A 3 -13.64 -34.32 41.22
C LYS A 3 -13.33 -35.51 40.29
N ILE A 4 -12.23 -35.36 39.54
CA ILE A 4 -11.47 -36.33 38.73
C ILE A 4 -11.87 -36.24 37.23
N ILE A 5 -11.20 -35.41 36.42
CA ILE A 5 -9.79 -35.49 35.93
C ILE A 5 -9.71 -36.64 34.92
N ALA A 6 -9.75 -36.35 33.62
CA ALA A 6 -8.57 -36.25 32.71
C ALA A 6 -7.99 -37.65 32.37
N LEU A 7 -7.06 -37.87 31.45
CA LEU A 7 -5.80 -37.15 31.26
C LEU A 7 -5.16 -37.58 29.92
N PHE A 8 -4.76 -36.60 29.11
CA PHE A 8 -3.57 -36.56 28.25
C PHE A 8 -3.31 -37.63 27.15
N LEU A 9 -3.08 -37.11 25.94
CA LEU A 9 -1.97 -37.56 25.08
C LEU A 9 -0.64 -36.92 25.51
N LEU A 10 0.49 -37.47 25.02
CA LEU A 10 1.88 -37.33 25.50
C LEU A 10 2.87 -37.31 24.30
N ILE A 11 4.13 -36.84 24.29
CA ILE A 11 4.99 -35.79 24.95
C ILE A 11 6.27 -35.64 24.05
N GLN A 12 7.36 -34.96 24.49
CA GLN A 12 8.82 -35.10 24.16
C GLN A 12 9.64 -33.81 23.77
N THR A 13 10.72 -33.80 22.95
CA THR A 13 11.75 -32.70 22.95
C THR A 13 12.53 -32.35 21.63
N THR A 14 13.06 -31.09 21.42
CA THR A 14 14.43 -30.60 20.89
C THR A 14 14.61 -29.62 19.62
N HIS A 15 15.78 -28.94 19.30
CA HIS A 15 15.86 -27.70 18.41
C HIS A 15 16.94 -27.51 17.22
N SER A 16 17.37 -26.26 16.76
CA SER A 16 18.17 -25.82 15.54
C SER A 16 19.59 -25.03 15.60
N TYR A 17 20.21 -24.45 14.50
CA TYR A 17 21.42 -23.50 14.45
C TYR A 17 21.80 -22.79 13.08
N SER A 18 22.92 -21.98 12.95
CA SER A 18 23.24 -21.13 11.74
C SER A 18 24.57 -20.27 11.60
N GLN A 19 24.83 -19.67 10.39
CA GLN A 19 25.87 -18.68 9.91
C GLN A 19 25.30 -17.53 8.99
N LYS A 20 26.09 -16.50 8.55
CA LYS A 20 25.62 -15.25 7.87
C LYS A 20 26.57 -14.63 6.79
N GLY A 21 26.03 -14.07 5.68
CA GLY A 21 26.75 -13.35 4.60
C GLY A 21 26.02 -12.07 4.12
N ASN A 22 26.33 -11.49 2.95
CA ASN A 22 25.47 -10.44 2.35
C ASN A 22 24.32 -11.13 1.61
N GLN A 23 23.23 -11.38 2.32
CA GLN A 23 22.36 -12.50 1.99
C GLN A 23 21.38 -12.16 0.87
N ASP A 24 21.63 -12.67 -0.35
CA ASP A 24 20.56 -12.90 -1.33
C ASP A 24 19.44 -13.75 -0.69
N THR A 25 19.80 -14.62 0.25
CA THR A 25 18.91 -15.28 1.20
C THR A 25 18.17 -14.29 2.13
N LEU A 26 16.95 -13.89 1.77
CA LEU A 26 15.95 -13.42 2.73
C LEU A 26 15.55 -14.59 3.65
N VAL A 27 16.15 -14.65 4.84
CA VAL A 27 15.73 -15.58 5.89
C VAL A 27 14.36 -15.17 6.39
N LEU A 28 13.37 -16.05 6.23
CA LEU A 28 12.00 -15.88 6.73
C LEU A 28 11.82 -16.52 8.10
N HIS A 29 12.51 -17.63 8.33
CA HIS A 29 12.50 -18.36 9.59
C HIS A 29 13.85 -19.04 9.83
N LEU A 30 14.30 -19.07 11.08
CA LEU A 30 15.53 -19.75 11.50
C LEU A 30 15.50 -19.91 13.03
N GLU A 31 15.09 -21.08 13.51
CA GLU A 31 15.05 -21.36 14.96
C GLU A 31 16.42 -21.85 15.46
N LYS A 32 16.67 -22.01 16.78
CA LYS A 32 17.95 -22.50 17.36
C LYS A 32 17.82 -23.39 18.61
N TYR A 33 18.90 -24.11 18.95
CA TYR A 33 19.00 -25.20 19.94
C TYR A 33 19.97 -24.88 21.05
N ALA A 34 19.67 -25.45 22.21
CA ALA A 34 20.67 -25.77 23.22
C ALA A 34 21.93 -26.50 22.66
N ASN A 35 21.83 -27.39 21.66
CA ASN A 35 22.99 -28.14 21.13
C ASN A 35 23.66 -27.58 19.85
N GLY A 36 23.01 -26.66 19.14
CA GLY A 36 23.52 -26.10 17.88
C GLY A 36 23.38 -26.90 16.56
N LYS A 37 22.37 -27.77 16.33
CA LYS A 37 22.11 -28.42 14.99
C LYS A 37 21.31 -27.59 13.96
N ILE A 38 20.13 -28.05 13.51
CA ILE A 38 19.13 -27.42 12.62
C ILE A 38 17.79 -28.13 12.93
N SER A 39 16.65 -27.43 12.91
CA SER A 39 15.28 -27.97 13.13
C SER A 39 14.19 -27.22 12.38
N ALA A 40 14.31 -25.92 12.12
CA ALA A 40 13.53 -25.23 11.10
C ALA A 40 14.32 -24.05 10.50
N TYR A 41 14.39 -24.00 9.18
CA TYR A 41 14.67 -22.76 8.46
C TYR A 41 13.67 -22.62 7.31
N SER A 42 13.35 -21.38 6.97
CA SER A 42 12.84 -21.04 5.64
C SER A 42 13.49 -19.79 5.10
N TYR A 43 13.77 -19.80 3.81
CA TYR A 43 14.35 -18.67 3.12
C TYR A 43 13.80 -18.51 1.71
N LEU A 44 13.89 -17.29 1.20
CA LEU A 44 13.79 -16.99 -0.23
C LEU A 44 15.09 -16.36 -0.70
N LEU A 45 15.49 -16.64 -1.92
CA LEU A 45 16.47 -15.81 -2.62
C LEU A 45 15.76 -14.55 -3.10
N ASN A 46 16.34 -13.38 -2.87
CA ASN A 46 15.78 -12.10 -3.28
C ASN A 46 15.81 -11.96 -4.80
N SER A 47 16.83 -12.55 -5.44
CA SER A 47 17.01 -12.67 -6.89
C SER A 47 15.89 -13.44 -7.59
N THR A 48 15.58 -14.66 -7.16
CA THR A 48 14.60 -15.56 -7.83
C THR A 48 13.21 -15.55 -7.21
N ARG A 49 13.05 -15.00 -5.99
CA ARG A 49 11.85 -15.12 -5.14
C ARG A 49 11.41 -16.56 -4.86
N THR A 50 12.30 -17.53 -5.08
CA THR A 50 12.15 -18.94 -4.70
C THR A 50 13.14 -19.29 -3.60
N GLY A 51 12.91 -20.40 -2.90
CA GLY A 51 13.81 -20.90 -1.87
C GLY A 51 13.26 -22.17 -1.25
N ARG A 52 13.61 -22.43 0.02
CA ARG A 52 13.33 -23.70 0.67
C ARG A 52 12.89 -23.50 2.10
N ALA A 53 12.00 -24.38 2.56
CA ALA A 53 11.56 -24.50 3.93
C ALA A 53 11.80 -25.96 4.37
N THR A 54 12.71 -26.16 5.32
CA THR A 54 13.14 -27.49 5.77
C THR A 54 13.12 -27.55 7.29
N ALA A 55 12.58 -28.65 7.82
CA ALA A 55 12.56 -28.96 9.25
C ALA A 55 13.25 -30.29 9.56
N TYR A 56 13.84 -30.40 10.75
CA TYR A 56 14.62 -31.55 11.19
C TYR A 56 14.34 -31.96 12.64
N THR A 57 14.45 -33.26 12.87
CA THR A 57 14.47 -33.93 14.17
C THR A 57 15.74 -33.60 14.99
N PRO A 58 15.75 -33.85 16.32
CA PRO A 58 16.95 -33.79 17.18
C PRO A 58 18.21 -34.45 16.62
N ASP A 59 18.05 -35.60 15.99
CA ASP A 59 19.14 -36.40 15.45
C ASP A 59 19.59 -35.90 14.06
N GLY A 60 18.83 -35.01 13.42
CA GLY A 60 19.17 -34.35 12.16
C GLY A 60 18.53 -34.98 10.92
N LYS A 61 17.58 -35.91 11.10
CA LYS A 61 16.72 -36.40 10.00
C LYS A 61 15.69 -35.35 9.62
N ILE A 62 15.43 -35.21 8.33
CA ILE A 62 14.40 -34.31 7.79
C ILE A 62 13.01 -34.77 8.27
N MET A 63 12.22 -33.86 8.83
CA MET A 63 10.81 -34.04 9.21
C MET A 63 9.85 -33.56 8.12
N PHE A 64 10.27 -32.51 7.42
CA PHE A 64 9.53 -31.82 6.37
C PHE A 64 10.55 -31.08 5.50
N ASP A 65 10.32 -31.08 4.19
CA ASP A 65 11.15 -30.36 3.24
C ASP A 65 10.28 -29.98 2.04
N SER A 66 10.23 -28.70 1.73
CA SER A 66 9.39 -28.16 0.66
C SER A 66 10.08 -26.94 0.04
N GLU A 67 9.91 -26.76 -1.26
CA GLU A 67 10.28 -25.51 -1.93
C GLU A 67 9.26 -24.43 -1.54
N ILE A 68 9.67 -23.16 -1.54
CA ILE A 68 8.77 -22.03 -1.32
C ILE A 68 9.01 -20.96 -2.37
N SER A 69 7.94 -20.27 -2.78
CA SER A 69 7.97 -19.32 -3.89
C SER A 69 7.04 -18.14 -3.65
N ARG A 70 7.44 -16.96 -4.15
CA ARG A 70 6.57 -15.79 -4.36
C ARG A 70 6.46 -15.41 -5.84
N MET A 71 6.79 -16.32 -6.75
CA MET A 71 6.73 -16.15 -8.20
C MET A 71 5.94 -17.29 -8.87
N HIS A 72 5.09 -16.91 -9.82
CA HIS A 72 4.24 -17.80 -10.63
C HIS A 72 3.41 -18.77 -9.78
N GLY A 73 2.70 -18.20 -8.80
CA GLY A 73 2.06 -18.89 -7.70
C GLY A 73 2.75 -18.56 -6.37
N SER A 74 2.02 -18.61 -5.26
CA SER A 74 2.60 -18.42 -3.93
C SER A 74 2.65 -19.74 -3.19
N HIS A 75 3.82 -20.14 -2.72
CA HIS A 75 4.01 -21.30 -1.84
C HIS A 75 4.82 -20.84 -0.64
N SER A 76 4.26 -21.00 0.56
CA SER A 76 4.85 -20.55 1.81
C SER A 76 4.64 -21.59 2.90
N VAL A 77 5.58 -21.63 3.85
CA VAL A 77 5.58 -22.56 4.97
C VAL A 77 5.87 -21.77 6.23
N THR A 78 4.99 -21.91 7.22
CA THR A 78 5.12 -21.30 8.54
C THR A 78 5.37 -22.37 9.59
N PHE A 79 6.45 -22.20 10.36
CA PHE A 79 6.85 -23.11 11.43
C PHE A 79 6.44 -22.56 12.80
N TYR A 80 5.88 -23.44 13.63
CA TYR A 80 5.61 -23.20 15.04
C TYR A 80 6.37 -24.25 15.84
N HIS A 81 6.85 -23.90 17.03
CA HIS A 81 7.72 -24.75 17.83
C HIS A 81 7.11 -25.08 19.19
N HIS A 82 7.44 -26.26 19.71
CA HIS A 82 7.28 -26.61 21.12
C HIS A 82 8.32 -25.84 21.97
N PRO A 83 8.16 -25.72 23.31
CA PRO A 83 9.11 -25.01 24.16
C PRO A 83 10.52 -25.61 24.16
N ASN A 84 10.58 -26.92 23.89
CA ASN A 84 11.80 -27.68 23.70
C ASN A 84 12.44 -27.46 22.31
N GLY A 85 11.80 -26.71 21.41
CA GLY A 85 12.28 -26.32 20.10
C GLY A 85 12.01 -27.26 18.90
N VAL A 86 11.25 -28.36 19.06
CA VAL A 86 10.82 -29.19 17.91
C VAL A 86 9.68 -28.47 17.23
N VAL A 87 9.62 -28.51 15.90
CA VAL A 87 8.47 -28.02 15.14
C VAL A 87 7.20 -28.73 15.61
N SER A 88 6.27 -28.00 16.23
CA SER A 88 4.99 -28.50 16.72
C SER A 88 3.91 -28.54 15.64
N LYS A 89 3.94 -27.53 14.75
CA LYS A 89 3.00 -27.36 13.66
C LYS A 89 3.71 -26.75 12.45
N ILE A 90 3.39 -27.27 11.27
CA ILE A 90 3.78 -26.68 9.98
C ILE A 90 2.50 -26.30 9.25
N GLU A 91 2.35 -25.03 8.88
CA GLU A 91 1.29 -24.57 7.99
C GLU A 91 1.89 -24.32 6.60
N GLU A 92 1.63 -25.23 5.68
CA GLU A 92 2.02 -25.16 4.28
C GLU A 92 0.86 -24.61 3.46
N HIS A 93 1.06 -23.46 2.83
CA HIS A 93 0.09 -22.82 1.95
C HIS A 93 0.65 -22.77 0.53
N SER A 94 -0.07 -23.31 -0.44
CA SER A 94 0.25 -23.20 -1.87
C SER A 94 -0.95 -22.68 -2.65
N ALA A 95 -0.72 -21.75 -3.56
CA ALA A 95 -1.71 -21.18 -4.48
C ALA A 95 -1.04 -21.02 -5.86
N PRO A 96 -0.95 -22.11 -6.66
CA PRO A 96 -0.23 -22.11 -7.93
C PRO A 96 -0.93 -21.26 -8.99
N ASP A 97 -2.26 -21.28 -9.04
CA ASP A 97 -3.09 -20.58 -10.03
C ASP A 97 -3.55 -19.21 -9.51
N ALA A 98 -2.59 -18.34 -9.17
CA ALA A 98 -2.80 -16.95 -8.71
C ALA A 98 -3.84 -16.74 -7.57
N GLY A 99 -4.15 -17.78 -6.79
CA GLY A 99 -5.16 -17.76 -5.72
C GLY A 99 -6.51 -18.41 -6.07
N ILE A 100 -6.75 -18.76 -7.33
CA ILE A 100 -7.97 -19.49 -7.77
C ILE A 100 -7.97 -20.89 -7.17
N GLN A 101 -6.90 -21.65 -7.42
CA GLN A 101 -6.61 -22.89 -6.69
C GLN A 101 -5.73 -22.57 -5.49
N TRP A 102 -6.08 -23.13 -4.34
CA TRP A 102 -5.28 -23.04 -3.12
C TRP A 102 -5.34 -24.33 -2.30
N TYR A 103 -4.25 -24.62 -1.61
CA TYR A 103 -4.01 -25.79 -0.80
C TYR A 103 -3.44 -25.31 0.53
N ASN A 104 -4.05 -25.70 1.65
CA ASN A 104 -3.50 -25.53 2.98
C ASN A 104 -3.34 -26.92 3.62
N THR A 105 -2.11 -27.27 3.96
CA THR A 105 -1.80 -28.49 4.70
C THR A 105 -1.19 -28.11 6.04
N THR A 106 -1.84 -28.53 7.12
CA THR A 106 -1.33 -28.38 8.49
C THR A 106 -0.81 -29.72 8.99
N TYR A 107 0.50 -29.83 9.19
CA TYR A 107 1.16 -30.99 9.80
C TYR A 107 1.34 -30.71 11.29
N PHE A 108 1.04 -31.68 12.15
CA PHE A 108 1.29 -31.61 13.59
C PHE A 108 2.24 -32.72 13.99
N TYR A 109 3.31 -32.37 14.69
CA TYR A 109 4.28 -33.33 15.20
C TYR A 109 4.21 -33.39 16.71
N ASN A 110 4.35 -34.60 17.26
CA ASN A 110 4.67 -34.69 18.67
C ASN A 110 6.02 -34.03 18.93
N GLU A 111 6.31 -33.80 20.20
CA GLU A 111 7.50 -33.08 20.56
C GLU A 111 8.80 -33.87 20.25
N LYS A 112 8.80 -35.17 19.86
CA LYS A 112 9.99 -35.86 19.30
C LYS A 112 10.30 -35.48 17.85
N GLY A 113 9.34 -34.89 17.14
CA GLY A 113 9.36 -34.72 15.69
C GLY A 113 8.76 -35.90 14.92
N GLU A 114 7.99 -36.78 15.57
CA GLU A 114 7.19 -37.82 14.90
C GLU A 114 5.84 -37.18 14.46
N LEU A 115 5.44 -37.37 13.19
CA LEU A 115 4.18 -36.83 12.68
C LEU A 115 2.99 -37.50 13.38
N THR A 116 2.12 -36.70 14.01
CA THR A 116 0.93 -37.18 14.74
C THR A 116 -0.39 -36.93 14.03
N ASP A 117 -0.49 -35.87 13.24
CA ASP A 117 -1.70 -35.51 12.52
C ASP A 117 -1.32 -34.71 11.26
N LYS A 118 -2.09 -34.86 10.19
CA LYS A 118 -1.96 -34.10 8.95
C LYS A 118 -3.37 -33.72 8.50
N ARG A 119 -3.67 -32.43 8.48
CA ARG A 119 -4.96 -31.89 8.06
C ARG A 119 -4.78 -31.17 6.73
N GLU A 120 -5.48 -31.65 5.72
CA GLU A 120 -5.58 -30.98 4.44
C GLU A 120 -6.89 -30.19 4.40
N ASN A 121 -6.80 -28.97 3.87
CA ASN A 121 -7.91 -28.06 3.65
C ASN A 121 -7.59 -27.35 2.34
N ASN A 122 -8.13 -27.86 1.25
CA ASN A 122 -7.76 -27.48 -0.10
C ASN A 122 -8.98 -27.11 -0.94
N TYR A 123 -8.73 -26.62 -2.15
CA TYR A 123 -9.74 -26.29 -3.14
C TYR A 123 -10.63 -27.49 -3.55
N ASN A 124 -10.09 -28.71 -3.58
CA ASN A 124 -10.84 -29.91 -4.00
C ASN A 124 -11.89 -30.33 -2.96
N ASP A 125 -11.63 -30.11 -1.67
CA ASP A 125 -12.53 -30.43 -0.56
C ASP A 125 -13.58 -29.34 -0.28
N ARG A 126 -13.65 -28.29 -1.12
CA ARG A 126 -14.57 -27.16 -0.95
C ARG A 126 -15.39 -26.90 -2.20
N VAL A 127 -16.70 -26.89 -2.03
CA VAL A 127 -17.61 -26.45 -3.09
C VAL A 127 -17.65 -24.91 -3.15
N THR A 128 -17.54 -24.36 -4.38
CA THR A 128 -18.33 -23.25 -4.98
C THR A 128 -17.73 -21.83 -5.27
N ILE A 129 -17.96 -21.39 -6.53
CA ILE A 129 -18.15 -20.02 -7.15
C ILE A 129 -16.96 -19.05 -7.46
N GLN A 130 -16.62 -18.96 -8.77
CA GLN A 130 -16.39 -17.80 -9.72
C GLN A 130 -16.08 -16.35 -9.21
N THR A 131 -15.32 -15.42 -9.87
CA THR A 131 -14.40 -15.30 -11.06
C THR A 131 -13.61 -13.93 -10.97
N PRO A 132 -13.02 -13.31 -12.04
CA PRO A 132 -11.58 -13.10 -12.40
C PRO A 132 -11.05 -11.63 -12.14
N PRO A 133 -9.95 -11.05 -12.74
CA PRO A 133 -8.89 -11.51 -13.69
C PRO A 133 -7.40 -11.10 -13.36
N ASP A 134 -6.49 -11.30 -14.34
CA ASP A 134 -5.00 -11.41 -14.30
C ASP A 134 -4.17 -10.10 -14.47
N TYR A 135 -2.86 -10.05 -14.09
CA TYR A 135 -2.01 -8.84 -14.05
C TYR A 135 -0.49 -9.04 -14.40
N LYS A 136 0.15 -8.01 -15.00
CA LYS A 136 1.61 -7.97 -15.33
C LYS A 136 2.29 -6.70 -14.79
N PRO A 137 3.49 -6.77 -14.17
CA PRO A 137 4.15 -5.62 -13.53
C PRO A 137 5.02 -4.75 -14.47
N GLN A 138 5.19 -3.47 -14.11
CA GLN A 138 5.93 -2.44 -14.87
C GLN A 138 7.26 -2.03 -14.23
N ALA A 139 8.12 -1.34 -15.00
CA ALA A 139 9.44 -0.87 -14.59
C ALA A 139 9.40 0.30 -13.58
N VAL A 140 10.44 0.42 -12.76
CA VAL A 140 10.57 1.46 -11.73
C VAL A 140 10.87 2.81 -12.36
N VAL A 141 9.90 3.72 -12.31
CA VAL A 141 10.01 5.11 -12.75
C VAL A 141 10.65 5.95 -11.63
N GLU A 142 11.47 6.95 -11.97
CA GLU A 142 11.96 7.94 -11.01
C GLU A 142 10.79 8.54 -10.21
N CYS A 143 10.93 8.60 -8.88
CA CYS A 143 9.88 9.12 -8.02
C CYS A 143 9.56 10.57 -8.39
N ALA A 144 8.34 10.81 -8.86
CA ALA A 144 7.94 12.10 -9.39
C ALA A 144 8.10 13.22 -8.35
N VAL A 145 8.94 14.22 -8.67
CA VAL A 145 9.08 15.44 -7.85
C VAL A 145 7.73 16.13 -7.75
N ILE A 146 7.32 16.46 -6.52
CA ILE A 146 6.03 17.10 -6.24
C ILE A 146 6.19 18.62 -6.28
N TYR A 147 5.40 19.26 -7.12
CA TYR A 147 5.32 20.71 -7.30
C TYR A 147 3.99 21.26 -6.77
N SER A 148 4.04 22.47 -6.20
CA SER A 148 2.91 23.15 -5.55
C SER A 148 2.65 24.51 -6.22
N ASN A 149 1.40 24.70 -6.66
CA ASN A 149 0.94 25.89 -7.37
C ASN A 149 -0.14 26.62 -6.55
N LYS A 150 0.24 27.66 -5.81
CA LYS A 150 -0.69 28.51 -5.05
C LYS A 150 -1.36 29.52 -5.98
N THR A 151 -2.69 29.61 -5.93
CA THR A 151 -3.50 30.51 -6.77
C THR A 151 -4.06 31.68 -5.96
N TYR A 152 -3.87 32.89 -6.47
CA TYR A 152 -4.38 34.14 -5.90
C TYR A 152 -5.20 34.90 -6.95
N PHE A 153 -6.33 35.46 -6.53
CA PHE A 153 -7.13 36.38 -7.35
C PHE A 153 -7.00 37.81 -6.80
N VAL A 154 -6.83 38.78 -7.71
CA VAL A 154 -6.70 40.21 -7.43
C VAL A 154 -7.88 40.93 -8.08
N ASN A 155 -8.72 41.61 -7.31
CA ASN A 155 -9.92 42.24 -7.86
C ASN A 155 -9.66 43.70 -8.27
N ASN A 156 -9.26 43.88 -9.53
CA ASN A 156 -9.10 45.21 -10.15
C ASN A 156 -10.40 45.78 -10.72
N SER A 157 -11.57 45.24 -10.32
CA SER A 157 -12.88 45.75 -10.71
C SER A 157 -13.50 46.60 -9.58
N PRO A 158 -14.39 47.57 -9.89
CA PRO A 158 -15.07 48.41 -8.90
C PRO A 158 -16.25 47.69 -8.22
N TYR A 159 -16.33 46.36 -8.31
CA TYR A 159 -17.43 45.55 -7.78
C TYR A 159 -16.90 44.57 -6.74
N ASP A 160 -17.66 44.35 -5.67
CA ASP A 160 -17.43 43.19 -4.79
C ASP A 160 -17.91 41.93 -5.49
N LEU A 161 -17.07 40.90 -5.49
CA LEU A 161 -17.24 39.70 -6.30
C LEU A 161 -17.46 38.47 -5.44
N LYS A 162 -18.31 37.57 -5.92
CA LYS A 162 -18.33 36.16 -5.56
C LYS A 162 -17.44 35.45 -6.57
N VAL A 163 -16.27 35.00 -6.13
CA VAL A 163 -15.30 34.30 -6.97
C VAL A 163 -15.39 32.80 -6.73
N THR A 164 -15.39 32.03 -7.81
CA THR A 164 -15.36 30.56 -7.79
C THR A 164 -14.06 30.09 -8.39
N TYR A 165 -13.38 29.20 -7.67
CA TYR A 165 -12.24 28.44 -8.12
C TYR A 165 -12.63 26.96 -8.11
N ALA A 166 -12.73 26.34 -9.28
CA ALA A 166 -13.10 24.95 -9.43
C ALA A 166 -11.95 24.14 -10.01
N SER A 167 -11.48 23.10 -9.32
CA SER A 167 -10.40 22.21 -9.80
C SER A 167 -10.54 20.81 -9.23
N ARG A 168 -10.21 19.79 -10.03
CA ARG A 168 -10.21 18.37 -9.63
C ARG A 168 -11.52 17.86 -8.98
N GLY A 169 -12.66 18.44 -9.36
CA GLY A 169 -13.98 18.10 -8.82
C GLY A 169 -14.38 18.88 -7.55
N GLU A 170 -13.44 19.60 -6.92
CA GLU A 170 -13.72 20.51 -5.82
C GLU A 170 -14.03 21.92 -6.33
N SER A 171 -14.81 22.69 -5.57
CA SER A 171 -15.13 24.09 -5.89
C SER A 171 -15.14 24.94 -4.63
N VAL A 172 -14.23 25.91 -4.59
CA VAL A 172 -14.12 26.91 -3.52
C VAL A 172 -14.79 28.19 -3.98
N VAL A 173 -15.75 28.69 -3.20
CA VAL A 173 -16.49 29.92 -3.47
C VAL A 173 -16.26 30.89 -2.33
N ASN A 174 -15.72 32.07 -2.64
CA ASN A 174 -15.41 33.11 -1.66
C ASN A 174 -15.89 34.49 -2.11
N SER A 175 -16.06 35.41 -1.15
CA SER A 175 -16.26 36.83 -1.42
C SER A 175 -14.92 37.58 -1.51
N LEU A 176 -14.76 38.44 -2.51
CA LEU A 176 -13.57 39.25 -2.74
C LEU A 176 -13.98 40.71 -3.00
N LYS A 177 -13.55 41.65 -2.15
CA LYS A 177 -13.90 43.07 -2.27
C LYS A 177 -13.13 43.74 -3.41
N SER A 178 -13.59 44.90 -3.85
CA SER A 178 -12.86 45.76 -4.79
C SER A 178 -11.47 46.15 -4.24
N GLY A 179 -10.41 45.94 -5.02
CA GLY A 179 -9.02 46.25 -4.66
C GLY A 179 -8.27 45.17 -3.86
N ASP A 180 -8.98 44.18 -3.31
CA ASP A 180 -8.38 43.14 -2.47
C ASP A 180 -7.71 42.01 -3.27
N THR A 181 -6.83 41.27 -2.60
CA THR A 181 -6.23 40.01 -3.09
C THR A 181 -6.62 38.85 -2.18
N LEU A 182 -6.98 37.71 -2.75
CA LEU A 182 -7.42 36.52 -2.03
C LEU A 182 -6.74 35.25 -2.54
N TYR A 183 -6.27 34.42 -1.61
CA TYR A 183 -5.82 33.06 -1.87
C TYR A 183 -7.03 32.14 -2.12
N MET A 184 -7.01 31.38 -3.22
CA MET A 184 -8.13 30.53 -3.66
C MET A 184 -7.86 29.03 -3.54
N GLY A 185 -6.60 28.60 -3.57
CA GLY A 185 -6.26 27.18 -3.50
C GLY A 185 -4.82 26.87 -3.89
N ASN A 186 -4.44 25.59 -3.71
CA ASN A 186 -3.14 25.06 -4.07
C ASN A 186 -3.33 23.79 -4.92
N GLN A 187 -2.70 23.74 -6.10
CA GLN A 187 -2.67 22.54 -6.91
C GLN A 187 -1.33 21.84 -6.75
N VAL A 188 -1.37 20.57 -6.37
CA VAL A 188 -0.19 19.73 -6.17
C VAL A 188 -0.07 18.76 -7.34
N GLN A 189 1.07 18.73 -8.02
CA GLN A 189 1.25 17.96 -9.25
C GLN A 189 2.68 17.40 -9.39
N ALA A 190 2.82 16.37 -10.21
CA ALA A 190 4.06 15.66 -10.46
C ALA A 190 4.89 16.32 -11.57
N GLN A 191 6.22 16.20 -11.45
CA GLN A 191 7.25 16.42 -12.49
C GLN A 191 7.45 17.84 -13.03
N PHE A 192 6.44 18.71 -13.06
CA PHE A 192 6.57 20.10 -13.52
C PHE A 192 5.58 21.06 -12.85
N PHE A 193 5.83 22.36 -12.99
CA PHE A 193 4.87 23.42 -12.67
C PHE A 193 3.96 23.69 -13.87
N GLU A 194 2.64 23.60 -13.69
CA GLU A 194 1.64 24.04 -14.66
C GLU A 194 0.94 25.34 -14.21
N ASP A 195 0.38 26.09 -15.16
CA ASP A 195 -0.45 27.24 -14.87
C ASP A 195 -1.86 26.81 -14.42
N PRO A 196 -2.34 27.22 -13.23
CA PRO A 196 -3.65 26.83 -12.73
C PRO A 196 -4.82 27.08 -13.68
N SER A 197 -4.74 28.08 -14.56
CA SER A 197 -5.81 28.38 -15.55
C SER A 197 -6.01 27.29 -16.60
N LYS A 198 -5.08 26.32 -16.73
CA LYS A 198 -5.23 25.17 -17.64
C LYS A 198 -6.02 24.01 -17.04
N THR A 199 -6.08 23.91 -15.72
CA THR A 199 -6.63 22.75 -14.98
C THR A 199 -7.68 23.13 -13.94
N ALA A 200 -7.94 24.42 -13.79
CA ALA A 200 -9.00 24.97 -12.95
C ALA A 200 -9.83 25.97 -13.75
N THR A 201 -11.14 25.97 -13.48
CA THR A 201 -12.09 26.93 -14.04
C THR A 201 -12.26 28.07 -13.03
N PHE A 202 -12.14 29.31 -13.52
CA PHE A 202 -12.37 30.51 -12.73
C PHE A 202 -13.67 31.17 -13.18
N SER A 203 -14.51 31.60 -12.23
CA SER A 203 -15.64 32.47 -12.52
C SER A 203 -15.80 33.53 -11.45
N ALA A 204 -16.41 34.66 -11.82
CA ALA A 204 -16.72 35.74 -10.91
C ALA A 204 -18.11 36.31 -11.21
N GLU A 205 -18.88 36.59 -10.17
CA GLU A 205 -20.21 37.19 -10.23
C GLU A 205 -20.23 38.43 -9.31
N SER A 206 -20.94 39.49 -9.70
CA SER A 206 -21.13 40.65 -8.82
C SER A 206 -22.03 40.31 -7.64
N LEU A 207 -21.57 40.56 -6.41
CA LEU A 207 -22.39 40.48 -5.20
C LEU A 207 -23.43 41.62 -5.11
N SER A 208 -23.21 42.71 -5.85
CA SER A 208 -24.09 43.88 -5.82
C SER A 208 -25.38 43.63 -6.61
N LYS A 209 -26.54 43.66 -5.93
CA LYS A 209 -27.89 43.61 -6.53
C LYS A 209 -28.28 44.91 -7.29
N LYS A 210 -27.33 45.78 -7.66
CA LYS A 210 -27.63 47.06 -8.33
C LYS A 210 -28.31 46.82 -9.68
N LYS A 211 -29.55 47.31 -9.78
CA LYS A 211 -30.56 47.08 -10.82
C LYS A 211 -30.00 47.06 -12.25
N LYS A 212 -30.34 46.01 -13.01
CA LYS A 212 -30.38 45.93 -14.49
C LYS A 212 -29.36 46.82 -15.23
N ALA A 213 -28.09 46.72 -14.87
CA ALA A 213 -27.01 47.31 -15.66
C ALA A 213 -26.62 46.38 -16.82
N LYS A 214 -25.98 46.96 -17.85
CA LYS A 214 -25.40 46.28 -19.03
C LYS A 214 -24.78 44.92 -18.65
N LYS A 215 -24.92 43.89 -19.49
CA LYS A 215 -24.37 42.56 -19.22
C LYS A 215 -22.85 42.68 -18.97
N ILE A 216 -22.43 42.60 -17.71
CA ILE A 216 -21.00 42.64 -17.33
C ILE A 216 -20.47 41.22 -17.37
N LYS A 217 -19.37 41.01 -18.09
CA LYS A 217 -18.55 39.80 -18.03
C LYS A 217 -17.32 40.12 -17.18
N PHE A 218 -16.91 39.19 -16.33
CA PHE A 218 -15.63 39.26 -15.64
C PHE A 218 -14.62 38.39 -16.38
N GLU A 219 -13.42 38.92 -16.61
CA GLU A 219 -12.32 38.19 -17.24
C GLU A 219 -11.10 38.13 -16.33
N PHE A 220 -10.40 37.01 -16.39
CA PHE A 220 -9.22 36.70 -15.58
C PHE A 220 -7.97 36.85 -16.45
N GLY A 221 -7.17 37.89 -16.18
CA GLY A 221 -5.87 38.09 -16.79
C GLY A 221 -4.76 37.57 -15.89
N LYS A 222 -3.86 36.73 -16.40
CA LYS A 222 -2.66 36.34 -15.65
C LYS A 222 -1.76 37.57 -15.46
N ALA A 223 -1.51 37.96 -14.21
CA ALA A 223 -0.80 39.18 -13.87
C ALA A 223 0.65 38.93 -13.45
N ASN A 224 0.90 37.93 -12.60
CA ASN A 224 2.26 37.65 -12.10
C ASN A 224 2.44 36.17 -11.70
N VAL A 225 3.67 35.68 -11.73
CA VAL A 225 4.09 34.39 -11.16
C VAL A 225 5.35 34.61 -10.33
N LYS A 226 5.28 34.28 -9.05
CA LYS A 226 6.44 34.36 -8.14
C LYS A 226 6.90 32.94 -7.79
N ALA A 227 8.20 32.67 -7.93
CA ALA A 227 8.80 31.49 -7.33
C ALA A 227 8.90 31.72 -5.81
N VAL A 228 8.42 30.75 -5.02
CA VAL A 228 8.48 30.79 -3.55
C VAL A 228 9.57 29.82 -3.06
N SER A 229 9.70 28.68 -3.72
CA SER A 229 10.78 27.71 -3.50
C SER A 229 11.07 26.95 -4.82
N PRO A 230 12.08 26.05 -4.88
CA PRO A 230 12.32 25.21 -6.05
C PRO A 230 11.10 24.35 -6.47
N SER A 231 10.24 23.99 -5.51
CA SER A 231 9.03 23.19 -5.72
C SER A 231 7.72 23.97 -5.53
N GLU A 232 7.75 25.28 -5.26
CA GLU A 232 6.55 26.09 -5.02
C GLU A 232 6.51 27.39 -5.85
N LYS A 233 5.37 27.64 -6.52
CA LYS A 233 5.07 28.89 -7.23
C LYS A 233 3.72 29.46 -6.80
N ALA A 234 3.65 30.80 -6.78
CA ALA A 234 2.42 31.57 -6.56
C ALA A 234 2.00 32.29 -7.84
N TYR A 235 0.78 32.00 -8.32
CA TYR A 235 0.17 32.56 -9.53
C TYR A 235 -0.89 33.59 -9.14
N TYR A 236 -0.84 34.77 -9.75
CA TYR A 236 -1.75 35.88 -9.49
C TYR A 236 -2.57 36.19 -10.75
N TYR A 237 -3.89 36.16 -10.63
CA TYR A 237 -4.83 36.51 -11.70
C TYR A 237 -5.60 37.78 -11.34
N GLU A 238 -5.55 38.78 -12.20
CA GLU A 238 -6.38 39.97 -12.10
C GLU A 238 -7.77 39.72 -12.67
N ILE A 239 -8.80 40.12 -11.92
CA ILE A 239 -10.18 40.12 -12.38
C ILE A 239 -10.54 41.53 -12.86
N ARG A 240 -11.00 41.63 -14.10
CA ARG A 240 -11.42 42.90 -14.73
C ARG A 240 -12.86 42.78 -15.22
N ALA A 241 -13.64 43.85 -15.05
CA ALA A 241 -15.01 43.93 -15.53
C ALA A 241 -15.07 44.46 -16.96
N ILE A 242 -15.77 43.75 -17.84
CA ILE A 242 -15.97 44.11 -19.25
C ILE A 242 -17.45 44.30 -19.51
N LEU A 243 -17.80 45.42 -20.13
CA LEU A 243 -19.15 45.71 -20.60
C LEU A 243 -19.37 44.99 -21.94
N LEU A 244 -20.26 43.99 -21.96
CA LEU A 244 -20.76 43.46 -23.22
C LEU A 244 -21.63 44.54 -23.89
N ARG A 245 -21.36 44.78 -25.18
CA ARG A 245 -22.15 45.67 -26.04
C ARG A 245 -23.41 44.95 -26.55
#